data_AF-A0A2N0QKS2-F1
#
_entry.id   AF-A0A2N0QKS2-F1
#
_cell.length_a   1.000
_cell.length_b   1.000
_cell.length_c   1.000
_cell.angle_alpha   90.00
_cell.angle_beta   90.00
_cell.angle_gamma   90.00
#
_symmetry.space_group_name_H-M   'P 1'
#
loop_
_entity.id
_entity.type
_entity.pdbx_description
1 polymer ?
#
loop_
_entity_poly.entity_id
_entity_poly.type
_entity_poly.pdbx_seq_one_letter_code
_entity_poly.pdbx_strand_id
1 'polypeptide(L)'
;MKNMIDRISQAIRDQRYPNLKEHLKTVETFVVAVGGDNPRIKGLPLIQQFKYTFDFLNMPFTGYVIGRASKPKEILQDKVALSQARLMNEQIKKLIQSREQS
;
A
#
# COMPACT_ATOMS: atom_id res chain seq x y z
N MET A 1 -4.25 7.65 9.02
CA MET A 1 -3.02 7.26 8.28
C MET A 1 -1.76 7.99 8.75
N LYS A 2 -1.72 9.33 8.83
CA LYS A 2 -0.51 10.07 9.27
C LYS A 2 0.09 9.55 10.58
N ASN A 3 -0.75 9.36 11.60
CA ASN A 3 -0.33 8.82 12.90
C ASN A 3 0.30 7.42 12.80
N MET A 4 -0.10 6.60 11.82
CA MET A 4 0.46 5.26 11.63
C MET A 4 1.90 5.35 11.11
N ILE A 5 2.13 6.17 10.08
CA ILE A 5 3.47 6.39 9.51
C ILE A 5 4.42 6.99 10.55
N ASP A 6 3.94 7.94 11.35
CA ASP A 6 4.74 8.55 12.41
C ASP A 6 5.12 7.52 13.49
N ARG A 7 4.17 6.67 13.88
CA ARG A 7 4.41 5.59 14.85
C ARG A 7 5.37 4.53 14.32
N ILE A 8 5.25 4.12 13.06
CA ILE A 8 6.20 3.18 12.43
C ILE A 8 7.60 3.80 12.41
N SER A 9 7.71 5.09 12.06
CA SER A 9 8.98 5.82 12.06
C SER A 9 9.59 5.91 13.46
N GLN A 10 8.79 6.07 14.52
CA GLN A 10 9.24 6.01 15.90
C GLN A 10 9.70 4.60 16.28
N ALA A 11 8.90 3.57 15.96
CA ALA A 11 9.17 2.19 16.32
C ALA A 11 10.48 1.65 15.72
N ILE A 12 10.86 2.10 14.52
CA ILE A 12 12.13 1.71 13.87
C ILE A 12 13.36 2.17 14.64
N ARG A 13 13.23 3.22 15.46
CA ARG A 13 14.31 3.75 16.31
C ARG A 13 14.20 3.28 17.76
N ASP A 14 13.16 2.53 18.08
CA ASP A 14 12.89 2.07 19.44
C ASP A 14 13.69 0.79 19.72
N GLN A 15 14.48 0.81 20.78
CA GLN A 15 15.33 -0.31 21.19
C GLN A 15 14.53 -1.57 21.56
N ARG A 16 13.23 -1.42 21.85
CA ARG A 16 12.33 -2.56 22.09
C ARG A 16 12.06 -3.39 20.84
N TYR A 17 12.34 -2.85 19.64
CA TYR A 17 12.10 -3.51 18.36
C TYR A 17 13.36 -3.50 17.46
N PRO A 18 14.48 -4.10 17.91
CA PRO A 18 15.77 -3.96 17.24
C PRO A 18 15.78 -4.51 15.80
N ASN A 19 14.95 -5.51 15.52
CA ASN A 19 14.88 -6.17 14.21
C ASN A 19 13.80 -5.59 13.28
N LEU A 20 13.01 -4.61 13.74
CA LEU A 20 11.88 -4.10 12.97
C LEU A 20 12.34 -3.47 11.65
N LYS A 21 13.43 -2.70 11.68
CA LYS A 21 13.97 -2.07 10.46
C LYS A 21 14.32 -3.10 9.39
N GLU A 22 14.95 -4.20 9.77
CA GLU A 22 15.35 -5.25 8.83
C GLU A 22 14.15 -6.04 8.34
N HIS A 23 13.21 -6.36 9.24
CA HIS A 23 11.97 -7.02 8.88
C HIS A 23 11.17 -6.22 7.84
N LEU A 24 11.04 -4.89 8.02
CA LEU A 24 10.27 -4.05 7.09
C LEU A 24 10.80 -4.09 5.64
N LYS A 25 12.10 -4.33 5.43
CA LYS A 25 12.68 -4.46 4.08
C LYS A 25 12.17 -5.68 3.32
N THR A 26 11.64 -6.68 4.01
CA THR A 26 11.10 -7.91 3.39
C THR A 26 9.58 -7.86 3.22
N VAL A 27 8.93 -6.79 3.69
CA VAL A 27 7.48 -6.62 3.62
C VAL A 27 7.10 -5.94 2.31
N GLU A 28 6.42 -6.67 1.42
CA GLU A 28 5.82 -6.11 0.20
C GLU A 28 4.70 -5.14 0.57
N THR A 29 4.69 -3.95 -0.04
CA THR A 29 3.69 -2.92 0.28
C THR A 29 2.80 -2.58 -0.92
N PHE A 30 1.50 -2.51 -0.63
CA PHE A 30 0.48 -2.14 -1.60
C PHE A 30 -0.40 -1.01 -1.04
N VAL A 31 -0.82 -0.08 -1.89
CA VAL A 31 -1.70 1.04 -1.49
C VAL A 31 -3.02 0.96 -2.25
N VAL A 32 -4.13 0.99 -1.52
CA VAL A 32 -5.48 1.11 -2.09
C VAL A 32 -6.09 2.42 -1.62
N ALA A 33 -6.43 3.30 -2.56
CA ALA A 33 -7.06 4.58 -2.27
C ALA A 33 -8.37 4.71 -3.06
N VAL A 34 -9.38 5.31 -2.45
CA VAL A 34 -10.69 5.59 -3.09
C VAL A 34 -11.07 7.04 -2.82
N GLY A 35 -11.53 7.74 -3.85
CA GLY A 35 -12.00 9.12 -3.72
C GLY A 35 -13.11 9.48 -4.70
N GLY A 36 -13.89 10.52 -4.39
CA GLY A 36 -15.01 10.97 -5.24
C GLY A 36 -14.60 11.96 -6.35
N ASP A 37 -13.58 12.76 -6.09
CA ASP A 37 -13.18 13.90 -6.92
C ASP A 37 -11.92 13.57 -7.74
N ASN A 38 -12.14 13.18 -9.00
CA ASN A 38 -11.10 12.81 -9.98
C ASN A 38 -9.85 12.12 -9.38
N PRO A 39 -10.04 11.02 -8.63
CA PRO A 39 -9.00 10.48 -7.75
C PRO A 39 -7.80 9.95 -8.52
N ARG A 40 -7.96 9.49 -9.77
CA ARG A 40 -6.86 8.95 -10.59
C ARG A 40 -5.79 9.98 -10.94
N ILE A 41 -6.13 11.28 -10.88
CA ILE A 41 -5.19 12.38 -11.05
C ILE A 41 -4.87 13.00 -9.70
N LYS A 42 -5.91 13.40 -8.95
CA LYS A 42 -5.76 14.12 -7.67
C LYS A 42 -5.16 13.25 -6.55
N GLY A 43 -5.22 11.92 -6.68
CA GLY A 43 -4.62 10.97 -5.75
C GLY A 43 -3.17 10.63 -6.04
N LEU A 44 -2.60 11.03 -7.20
CA LEU A 44 -1.20 10.73 -7.52
C LEU A 44 -0.21 11.33 -6.50
N PRO A 45 -0.38 12.57 -6.00
CA PRO A 45 0.47 13.09 -4.94
C PRO A 45 0.47 12.24 -3.66
N LEU A 46 -0.68 11.65 -3.30
CA LEU A 46 -0.78 10.74 -2.16
C LEU A 46 0.03 9.46 -2.39
N ILE A 47 -0.07 8.87 -3.58
CA ILE A 47 0.74 7.69 -3.95
C ILE A 47 2.24 8.02 -3.92
N GLN A 48 2.62 9.19 -4.40
CA GLN A 48 4.00 9.65 -4.38
C GLN A 48 4.53 9.86 -2.95
N GLN A 49 3.70 10.38 -2.05
CA GLN A 49 4.04 10.49 -0.62
C GLN A 49 4.29 9.11 0.00
N PHE A 50 3.47 8.11 -0.33
CA PHE A 50 3.71 6.73 0.10
C PHE A 50 5.02 6.18 -0.46
N LYS A 51 5.30 6.42 -1.75
CA LYS A 51 6.58 6.03 -2.34
C LYS A 51 7.76 6.60 -1.55
N TYR A 52 7.81 7.90 -1.27
CA TYR A 52 8.91 8.49 -0.50
C TYR A 52 9.00 7.94 0.92
N THR A 53 7.85 7.64 1.53
CA THR A 53 7.81 7.02 2.86
C THR A 53 8.43 5.62 2.81
N PHE A 54 8.01 4.79 1.87
CA PHE A 54 8.53 3.43 1.73
C PHE A 54 10.01 3.41 1.34
N ASP A 55 10.43 4.31 0.44
CA ASP A 55 11.84 4.48 0.07
C ASP A 55 12.69 4.84 1.31
N PHE A 56 12.23 5.76 2.16
CA PHE A 56 12.93 6.12 3.41
C PHE A 56 13.05 4.92 4.38
N LEU A 57 12.03 4.07 4.42
CA LEU A 57 12.00 2.87 5.27
C LEU A 57 12.68 1.66 4.62
N ASN A 58 13.19 1.78 3.39
CA ASN A 58 13.69 0.68 2.55
C ASN A 58 12.66 -0.45 2.35
N MET A 59 11.38 -0.10 2.26
CA MET A 59 10.30 -1.06 2.02
C MET A 59 10.00 -1.15 0.52
N PRO A 60 9.84 -2.37 -0.05
CA PRO A 60 9.40 -2.53 -1.43
C PRO A 60 8.02 -1.91 -1.66
N PHE A 61 7.90 -0.97 -2.60
CA PHE A 61 6.60 -0.44 -3.05
C PHE A 61 6.11 -1.18 -4.30
N THR A 62 5.30 -2.20 -4.07
CA THR A 62 4.97 -3.24 -5.05
C THR A 62 3.83 -2.86 -5.99
N GLY A 63 2.89 -2.03 -5.53
CA GLY A 63 1.82 -1.53 -6.40
C GLY A 63 0.76 -0.70 -5.70
N TYR A 64 -0.15 -0.12 -6.49
CA TYR A 64 -1.27 0.63 -5.96
C TYR A 64 -2.52 0.55 -6.85
N VAL A 65 -3.68 0.83 -6.25
CA VAL A 65 -4.98 0.97 -6.91
C VAL A 65 -5.60 2.29 -6.50
N ILE A 66 -6.14 3.03 -7.47
CA ILE A 66 -6.95 4.23 -7.21
C ILE A 66 -8.35 4.03 -7.77
N GLY A 67 -9.33 3.95 -6.88
CA GLY A 67 -10.75 3.84 -7.19
C GLY A 67 -11.49 5.16 -7.12
N ARG A 68 -12.57 5.27 -7.91
CA ARG A 68 -13.52 6.37 -7.91
C ARG A 68 -14.85 5.94 -7.31
N ALA A 69 -15.17 6.49 -6.14
CA ALA A 69 -16.46 6.36 -5.48
C ALA A 69 -16.59 7.45 -4.41
N SER A 70 -17.81 7.95 -4.21
CA SER A 70 -18.14 8.92 -3.17
C SER A 70 -19.05 8.33 -2.09
N LYS A 71 -19.76 7.25 -2.40
CA LYS A 71 -20.69 6.56 -1.51
C LYS A 71 -20.35 5.08 -1.35
N PRO A 72 -20.75 4.44 -0.25
CA PRO A 72 -20.68 2.98 -0.13
C PRO A 72 -21.32 2.28 -1.33
N LYS A 73 -20.74 1.15 -1.74
CA LYS A 73 -21.16 0.34 -2.91
C LYS A 73 -20.98 0.99 -4.29
N GLU A 74 -20.77 2.30 -4.40
CA GLU A 74 -20.53 2.97 -5.69
C GLU A 74 -19.26 2.45 -6.38
N ILE A 75 -18.26 2.02 -5.60
CA ILE A 75 -17.02 1.41 -6.11
C ILE A 75 -17.26 0.18 -7.00
N LEU A 76 -18.43 -0.48 -6.87
CA LEU A 76 -18.80 -1.61 -7.72
C LEU A 76 -18.96 -1.22 -9.20
N GLN A 77 -19.15 0.07 -9.48
CA GLN A 77 -19.27 0.61 -10.83
C GLN A 77 -17.90 0.96 -11.44
N ASP A 78 -16.85 1.08 -10.62
CA ASP A 78 -15.49 1.36 -11.08
C ASP A 78 -14.80 0.07 -11.55
N LYS A 79 -15.14 -0.36 -12.77
CA LYS A 79 -14.57 -1.56 -13.40
C LYS A 79 -13.04 -1.51 -13.49
N VAL A 80 -12.45 -0.32 -13.66
CA VAL A 80 -11.00 -0.17 -13.77
C VAL A 80 -10.34 -0.52 -12.44
N ALA A 81 -10.80 0.09 -11.35
CA ALA A 81 -10.24 -0.16 -10.03
C ALA A 81 -10.48 -1.60 -9.57
N LEU A 82 -11.66 -2.16 -9.86
CA LEU A 82 -11.97 -3.56 -9.55
C LEU A 82 -11.06 -4.53 -10.31
N SER A 83 -10.82 -4.30 -11.60
CA SER A 83 -9.90 -5.13 -12.39
C SER A 83 -8.47 -5.02 -11.88
N GLN A 84 -7.99 -3.81 -11.57
CA GLN A 84 -6.66 -3.61 -10.99
C GLN A 84 -6.51 -4.29 -9.63
N ALA A 85 -7.52 -4.17 -8.76
CA ALA A 85 -7.54 -4.85 -7.46
C ALA A 85 -7.56 -6.37 -7.59
N ARG A 86 -8.26 -6.91 -8.59
CA ARG A 86 -8.28 -8.34 -8.88
C ARG A 86 -6.89 -8.83 -9.30
N LEU A 87 -6.23 -8.12 -10.21
CA LEU A 87 -4.86 -8.43 -10.62
C LEU A 87 -3.86 -8.35 -9.45
N MET A 88 -3.96 -7.30 -8.63
CA MET A 88 -3.15 -7.14 -7.43
C MET A 88 -3.35 -8.30 -6.45
N ASN A 89 -4.59 -8.72 -6.23
CA ASN A 89 -4.89 -9.87 -5.36
C ASN A 89 -4.26 -11.17 -5.86
N GLU A 90 -4.29 -11.42 -7.18
CA GLU A 90 -3.62 -12.59 -7.75
C GLU A 90 -2.09 -12.51 -7.61
N GLN A 91 -1.49 -11.31 -7.73
CA GLN A 91 -0.08 -11.11 -7.44
C GLN A 91 0.25 -11.41 -5.96
N ILE A 92 -0.55 -10.91 -5.02
CA ILE A 92 -0.36 -11.14 -3.58
C ILE A 92 -0.43 -12.63 -3.26
N LYS A 93 -1.41 -13.36 -3.81
CA LYS A 93 -1.52 -14.82 -3.61
C LYS A 93 -0.28 -15.57 -4.09
N LYS A 94 0.25 -15.21 -5.27
CA LYS A 94 1.48 -15.80 -5.80
C LYS A 94 2.68 -15.52 -4.90
N LEU A 95 2.81 -14.30 -4.39
CA LEU A 95 3.86 -13.93 -3.45
C LEU A 95 3.79 -14.76 -2.17
N ILE A 96 2.59 -14.96 -1.61
CA ILE A 96 2.39 -15.79 -0.42
C ILE A 96 2.79 -17.24 -0.70
N GLN A 97 2.31 -17.83 -1.80
CA GLN A 97 2.65 -19.20 -2.18
C GLN A 97 4.15 -19.42 -2.37
N SER A 98 4.85 -18.44 -2.98
CA SER A 98 6.30 -18.53 -3.16
C SER A 98 7.08 -18.50 -1.84
N ARG A 99 6.54 -17.85 -0.81
CA ARG A 99 7.15 -17.75 0.53
C ARG A 99 6.91 -18.99 1.38
N GLU A 100 5.84 -19.73 1.14
CA GLU A 100 5.55 -20.99 1.84
C GLU A 100 6.39 -22.16 1.32
N GLN A 101 6.97 -22.02 0.13
CA GLN A 101 7.81 -23.04 -0.52
C GLN A 101 9.32 -22.84 -0.31
N SER A 102 9.73 -21.73 0.32
CA SER A 102 11.12 -21.39 0.67
C SER A 102 11.37 -21.58 2.15
#